data_AF-A0A9D1AJK4-F1
#
_entry.id   AF-A0A9D1AJK4-F1
#
_cell.length_a   1.000
_cell.length_b   1.000
_cell.length_c   1.000
_cell.angle_alpha   90.00
_cell.angle_beta   90.00
_cell.angle_gamma   90.00
#
_symmetry.space_group_name_H-M   'P 1'
#
loop_
_entity.id
_entity.type
_entity.pdbx_description
1 polymer ?
#
loop_
_entity_poly.entity_id
_entity_poly.type
_entity_poly.pdbx_seq_one_letter_code
_entity_poly.pdbx_strand_id
1 'polypeptide(L)'
;MVVECICISVILLIIFVGFLRSKYRSYAFALLPLLALPVIHLVGMLFVFGLGFCPEEYRVVALSIVDLVGLVLGCVCCALLSGFIETKRGRTLFIIVCCVFQLVLASAFVVNSIAQY
;
A
#
# COMPACT_ATOMS: atom_id res chain seq x y z
N MET A 1 12.87 -7.50 -0.05
CA MET A 1 11.60 -6.99 -0.64
C MET A 1 11.58 -5.58 -1.22
N VAL A 2 12.59 -4.73 -1.00
CA VAL A 2 12.53 -3.31 -1.40
C VAL A 2 12.33 -3.11 -2.91
N VAL A 3 13.07 -3.87 -3.73
CA VAL A 3 12.96 -3.80 -5.20
C VAL A 3 11.54 -4.12 -5.68
N GLU A 4 10.91 -5.15 -5.11
CA GLU A 4 9.53 -5.53 -5.48
C GLU A 4 8.53 -4.45 -5.08
N CYS A 5 8.70 -3.83 -3.91
CA CYS A 5 7.86 -2.71 -3.47
C CYS A 5 8.01 -1.48 -4.36
N ILE A 6 9.24 -1.17 -4.80
CA ILE A 6 9.51 -0.11 -5.76
C ILE A 6 8.82 -0.43 -7.09
N CYS A 7 8.96 -1.67 -7.60
CA CYS A 7 8.31 -2.11 -8.84
C CYS A 7 6.78 -1.97 -8.75
N ILE A 8 6.16 -2.48 -7.70
CA ILE A 8 4.70 -2.40 -7.49
C ILE A 8 4.25 -0.95 -7.39
N SER A 9 4.97 -0.11 -6.63
CA SER A 9 4.66 1.32 -6.50
C SER A 9 4.74 2.04 -7.84
N VAL A 10 5.78 1.79 -8.63
CA VAL A 10 5.98 2.41 -9.94
C VAL A 10 4.89 1.97 -10.91
N ILE A 11 4.58 0.67 -10.95
CA ILE A 11 3.51 0.14 -11.82
C ILE A 11 2.16 0.76 -11.46
N LEU A 12 1.79 0.78 -10.17
CA LEU A 12 0.56 1.41 -9.71
C LEU A 12 0.52 2.91 -10.01
N LEU A 13 1.66 3.62 -9.90
CA LEU A 13 1.76 5.03 -10.22
C LEU A 13 1.59 5.28 -11.73
N ILE A 14 2.19 4.45 -12.58
CA ILE A 14 2.00 4.53 -14.04
C ILE A 14 0.53 4.33 -14.40
N ILE A 15 -0.12 3.31 -13.81
CA ILE A 15 -1.55 3.03 -14.02
C ILE A 15 -2.40 4.21 -13.53
N PHE A 16 -2.08 4.77 -12.36
CA PHE A 16 -2.76 5.93 -11.79
C PHE A 16 -2.66 7.16 -12.71
N VAL A 17 -1.47 7.49 -13.19
CA VAL A 17 -1.24 8.59 -14.13
C VAL A 17 -1.95 8.34 -15.46
N GLY A 18 -1.97 7.09 -15.93
CA GLY A 18 -2.73 6.67 -17.10
C GLY A 18 -4.23 6.94 -16.97
N PHE A 19 -4.84 6.54 -15.85
CA PHE A 19 -6.26 6.79 -15.58
C PHE A 19 -6.57 8.27 -15.39
N LEU A 20 -5.68 9.04 -14.75
CA LEU A 20 -5.80 10.50 -14.64
C LEU A 20 -5.80 11.17 -16.02
N ARG A 21 -4.86 10.78 -16.89
CA ARG A 21 -4.76 11.32 -18.26
C ARG A 21 -6.00 10.99 -19.09
N SER A 22 -6.59 9.82 -18.88
CA SER A 22 -7.77 9.34 -19.59
C SER A 22 -9.09 9.90 -19.01
N LYS A 23 -9.05 10.85 -18.06
CA LYS A 23 -10.20 11.48 -17.36
C LYS A 23 -11.10 10.52 -16.58
N TYR A 24 -10.72 9.24 -16.44
CA TYR A 24 -11.42 8.25 -15.61
C TYR A 24 -11.06 8.41 -14.13
N ARG A 25 -11.40 9.57 -13.54
CA ARG A 25 -11.01 9.94 -12.18
C ARG A 25 -11.45 8.94 -11.12
N SER A 26 -12.68 8.40 -11.21
CA SER A 26 -13.16 7.40 -10.25
C SER A 26 -12.27 6.15 -10.19
N TYR A 27 -11.71 5.72 -11.32
CA TYR A 27 -10.80 4.58 -11.38
C TYR A 27 -9.38 4.95 -10.91
N ALA A 28 -8.91 6.16 -11.19
CA ALA A 28 -7.64 6.64 -10.63
C ALA A 28 -7.68 6.65 -9.10
N PHE A 29 -8.76 7.19 -8.52
CA PHE A 29 -8.93 7.24 -7.08
C PHE A 29 -9.01 5.85 -6.44
N ALA A 30 -9.54 4.85 -7.15
CA ALA A 30 -9.52 3.45 -6.72
C ALA A 30 -8.09 2.88 -6.54
N LEU A 31 -7.06 3.43 -7.18
CA LEU A 31 -5.67 2.99 -6.99
C LEU A 31 -4.99 3.59 -5.75
N LEU A 32 -5.46 4.71 -5.20
CA LEU A 32 -4.87 5.33 -4.00
C LEU A 32 -4.68 4.36 -2.81
N PRO A 33 -5.70 3.56 -2.40
CA PRO A 33 -5.56 2.70 -1.25
C PRO A 33 -4.59 1.54 -1.52
N LEU A 34 -4.48 1.08 -2.78
CA LEU A 34 -3.49 0.09 -3.18
C LEU A 34 -2.07 0.65 -3.12
N LEU A 35 -1.90 1.94 -3.40
CA LEU A 35 -0.61 2.63 -3.36
C LEU A 35 -0.17 3.00 -1.94
N ALA A 36 -1.12 3.17 -1.02
CA ALA A 36 -0.85 3.61 0.36
C ALA A 36 0.15 2.70 1.08
N LEU A 37 -0.08 1.39 1.06
CA LEU A 37 0.75 0.41 1.77
C LEU A 37 2.21 0.38 1.27
N PRO A 38 2.51 0.18 -0.02
CA PRO A 38 3.90 0.14 -0.49
C PRO A 38 4.60 1.50 -0.40
N VAL A 39 3.88 2.62 -0.52
CA VAL A 39 4.45 3.96 -0.31
C VAL A 39 4.80 4.20 1.16
N ILE A 40 3.92 3.82 2.08
CA ILE A 40 4.16 3.94 3.53
C ILE A 40 5.35 3.07 3.94
N HIS A 41 5.47 1.85 3.41
CA HIS A 41 6.65 1.01 3.62
C HIS A 41 7.92 1.70 3.13
N LEU A 42 7.90 2.26 1.91
CA LEU A 42 9.07 2.93 1.33
C LEU A 42 9.51 4.15 2.15
N VAL A 43 8.55 4.97 2.58
CA VAL A 43 8.82 6.14 3.43
C VAL A 43 9.30 5.70 4.82
N GLY A 44 8.67 4.67 5.39
CA GLY A 44 9.07 4.07 6.66
C GLY A 44 10.51 3.56 6.61
N MET A 45 10.88 2.87 5.55
CA MET A 45 12.24 2.42 5.33
C MET A 45 13.22 3.59 5.22
N LEU A 46 12.89 4.63 4.44
CA LEU A 46 13.72 5.83 4.31
C LEU A 46 13.90 6.52 5.68
N PHE A 47 12.88 6.52 6.52
CA PHE A 47 12.91 7.14 7.84
C PHE A 47 13.73 6.30 8.85
N VAL A 48 13.54 4.98 8.86
CA VAL A 48 14.22 4.06 9.79
C VAL A 48 15.70 3.87 9.41
N PHE A 49 16.02 3.72 8.12
CA PHE A 49 17.39 3.51 7.65
C PHE A 49 18.13 4.82 7.34
N GLY A 50 17.45 5.85 6.82
CA GLY A 50 18.10 7.08 6.34
C GLY A 50 18.36 8.13 7.42
N LEU A 51 17.54 8.20 8.47
CA LEU A 51 17.68 9.21 9.53
C LEU A 51 18.35 8.67 10.82
N GLY A 52 18.66 7.38 10.90
CA GLY A 52 19.40 6.81 12.03
C GLY A 52 18.68 6.89 13.38
N PHE A 53 17.37 7.18 13.41
CA PHE A 53 16.59 7.36 14.64
C PHE A 53 16.37 6.07 15.44
N CYS A 54 16.58 4.89 14.83
CA CYS A 54 16.38 3.60 15.49
C CYS A 54 17.68 2.79 15.58
N PRO A 55 18.01 2.22 16.76
CA PRO A 55 19.06 1.22 16.90
C PRO A 55 18.76 0.02 15.98
N GLU A 56 19.81 -0.58 15.39
CA GLU A 56 19.70 -1.68 14.42
C GLU A 56 18.79 -2.82 14.90
N GLU A 57 18.88 -3.14 16.20
CA GLU A 57 18.10 -4.17 16.88
C GLU A 57 16.58 -3.91 16.94
N TYR A 58 16.12 -2.67 16.77
CA TYR A 58 14.69 -2.33 16.72
C TYR A 58 14.17 -2.00 15.32
N ARG A 59 15.04 -1.96 14.30
CA ARG A 59 14.65 -1.54 12.94
C ARG A 59 13.58 -2.43 12.33
N VAL A 60 13.71 -3.74 12.49
CA VAL A 60 12.74 -4.73 11.96
C VAL A 60 11.37 -4.55 12.62
N VAL A 61 11.34 -4.33 13.94
CA VAL A 61 10.11 -4.10 14.70
C VAL A 61 9.46 -2.77 14.29
N ALA A 62 10.26 -1.70 14.17
CA ALA A 62 9.78 -0.40 13.74
C ALA A 62 9.17 -0.44 12.33
N LEU A 63 9.83 -1.10 11.37
CA LEU A 63 9.29 -1.30 10.01
C LEU A 63 7.99 -2.10 10.02
N SER A 64 7.93 -3.18 10.80
CA SER A 64 6.72 -4.01 10.91
C SER A 64 5.53 -3.23 11.46
N ILE A 65 5.75 -2.31 12.41
CA ILE A 65 4.72 -1.41 12.92
C ILE A 65 4.27 -0.43 11.83
N VAL A 66 5.20 0.14 11.06
CA VAL A 66 4.88 1.04 9.95
C VAL A 66 4.05 0.33 8.88
N ASP A 67 4.37 -0.92 8.58
CA ASP A 67 3.59 -1.73 7.64
C ASP A 67 2.18 -2.02 8.14
N LEU A 68 2.04 -2.31 9.43
CA LEU A 68 0.73 -2.51 10.07
C LEU A 68 -0.12 -1.23 9.99
N VAL A 69 0.49 -0.08 10.26
CA VAL A 69 -0.14 1.23 10.14
C VAL A 69 -0.51 1.52 8.68
N GLY A 70 0.38 1.20 7.74
CA GLY A 70 0.14 1.32 6.31
C GLY A 70 -1.04 0.47 5.83
N LEU A 71 -1.19 -0.74 6.35
CA LEU A 71 -2.32 -1.63 6.08
C LEU A 71 -3.64 -1.05 6.62
N VAL A 72 -3.65 -0.55 7.84
CA VAL A 72 -4.85 0.08 8.42
C VAL A 72 -5.25 1.31 7.61
N LEU A 73 -4.29 2.18 7.27
CA LEU A 73 -4.52 3.36 6.42
C LEU A 73 -5.04 2.96 5.03
N GLY A 74 -4.47 1.94 4.41
CA GLY A 74 -4.91 1.42 3.13
C GLY A 74 -6.37 0.92 3.17
N CYS A 75 -6.73 0.17 4.20
CA CYS A 75 -8.10 -0.30 4.43
C CYS A 75 -9.08 0.86 4.68
N VAL A 76 -8.69 1.86 5.48
CA VAL A 76 -9.52 3.06 5.74
C VAL A 76 -9.71 3.86 4.46
N CYS A 77 -8.65 4.10 3.69
CA CYS A 77 -8.73 4.75 2.38
C CYS A 77 -9.66 3.97 1.44
N CYS A 78 -9.56 2.64 1.41
CA CYS A 78 -10.46 1.81 0.61
C CYS A 78 -11.93 2.00 1.02
N ALA A 79 -12.22 2.03 2.31
CA ALA A 79 -13.57 2.25 2.83
C ALA A 79 -14.11 3.63 2.43
N LEU A 80 -13.30 4.69 2.59
CA LEU A 80 -13.67 6.07 2.20
C LEU A 80 -13.93 6.19 0.70
N LEU A 81 -13.04 5.62 -0.12
CA LEU A 81 -13.13 5.66 -1.58
C LEU A 81 -14.24 4.77 -2.15
N SER A 82 -14.64 3.72 -1.43
CA SER A 82 -15.80 2.93 -1.80
C SER A 82 -17.10 3.76 -1.83
N GLY A 83 -17.16 4.85 -1.06
CA GLY A 83 -18.28 5.80 -1.07
C GLY A 83 -18.42 6.59 -2.37
N PHE A 84 -17.34 6.74 -3.15
CA PHE A 84 -17.35 7.44 -4.45
C PHE A 84 -17.89 6.59 -5.61
N ILE A 85 -18.10 5.28 -5.40
CA ILE A 85 -18.61 4.39 -6.44
C ILE A 85 -20.14 4.30 -6.32
N GLU A 86 -20.84 4.93 -7.28
CA GLU A 86 -22.31 4.99 -7.31
C GLU A 86 -22.96 3.60 -7.48
N THR A 87 -22.27 2.64 -8.10
CA THR A 87 -22.82 1.31 -8.37
C THR A 87 -22.54 0.32 -7.22
N LYS A 88 -23.60 -0.30 -6.68
CA LYS A 88 -23.47 -1.30 -5.58
C LYS A 88 -22.57 -2.49 -5.95
N ARG A 89 -22.69 -3.01 -7.18
CA ARG A 89 -21.84 -4.11 -7.69
C ARG A 89 -20.38 -3.68 -7.86
N GLY A 90 -20.14 -2.51 -8.44
CA GLY A 90 -18.79 -1.98 -8.63
C GLY A 90 -18.10 -1.72 -7.29
N ARG A 91 -18.85 -1.21 -6.30
CA ARG A 91 -18.34 -0.98 -4.95
C ARG A 91 -17.91 -2.28 -4.26
N THR A 92 -18.72 -3.32 -4.33
CA THR A 92 -18.38 -4.62 -3.73
C THR A 92 -17.14 -5.24 -4.39
N LEU A 93 -17.07 -5.23 -5.73
CA LEU A 93 -15.89 -5.73 -6.44
C LEU A 93 -14.64 -4.93 -6.10
N PHE A 94 -14.73 -3.60 -6.02
CA PHE A 94 -13.61 -2.74 -5.64
C PHE A 94 -13.07 -3.07 -4.24
N ILE A 95 -13.96 -3.19 -3.25
CA ILE A 95 -13.57 -3.54 -1.88
C ILE A 95 -12.92 -4.92 -1.83
N ILE A 96 -13.51 -5.93 -2.50
CA ILE A 96 -12.96 -7.29 -2.52
C ILE A 96 -11.56 -7.30 -3.13
N VAL A 97 -11.38 -6.71 -4.31
CA VAL A 97 -10.09 -6.68 -5.00
C VAL A 97 -9.05 -5.92 -4.19
N CYS A 98 -9.41 -4.75 -3.64
CA CYS A 98 -8.48 -3.97 -2.83
C CYS A 98 -8.09 -4.72 -1.55
N CYS A 99 -9.05 -5.38 -0.89
CA CYS A 99 -8.78 -6.14 0.34
C CYS A 99 -7.89 -7.35 0.06
N VAL A 100 -8.16 -8.11 -1.01
CA VAL A 100 -7.31 -9.22 -1.44
C VAL A 100 -5.90 -8.73 -1.77
N PHE A 101 -5.77 -7.63 -2.50
CA PHE A 101 -4.47 -7.07 -2.85
C PHE A 101 -3.66 -6.63 -1.61
N GLN A 102 -4.30 -5.91 -0.68
CA GLN A 102 -3.68 -5.49 0.59
C GLN A 102 -3.24 -6.69 1.41
N LEU A 103 -4.06 -7.76 1.47
CA LEU A 103 -3.77 -8.96 2.22
C LEU A 103 -2.59 -9.75 1.61
N VAL A 104 -2.52 -9.85 0.28
CA VAL A 104 -1.39 -10.47 -0.43
C VAL A 104 -0.10 -9.68 -0.22
N LEU A 105 -0.15 -8.34 -0.28
CA LEU A 105 1.02 -7.51 0.01
C LEU A 105 1.48 -7.65 1.46
N ALA A 106 0.55 -7.56 2.41
CA ALA A 106 0.86 -7.67 3.83
C ALA A 106 1.44 -9.05 4.18
N SER A 107 0.89 -10.14 3.63
CA SER A 107 1.43 -11.47 3.85
C SER A 107 2.85 -11.61 3.29
N ALA A 108 3.10 -11.03 2.12
CA ALA A 108 4.43 -11.03 1.52
C ALA A 108 5.44 -10.22 2.36
N PHE A 109 5.04 -9.08 2.94
CA PHE A 109 5.84 -8.32 3.90
C PHE A 109 6.18 -9.13 5.15
N VAL A 110 5.18 -9.78 5.76
CA VAL A 110 5.38 -10.62 6.95
C VAL A 110 6.36 -11.75 6.68
N VAL A 111 6.21 -12.46 5.56
CA VAL A 111 7.15 -13.54 5.16
C VAL A 111 8.56 -12.99 4.99
N ASN A 112 8.73 -11.83 4.37
CA ASN A 112 10.04 -11.21 4.23
C ASN A 112 10.63 -10.79 5.59
N SER A 113 9.83 -10.21 6.49
CA SER A 113 10.30 -9.84 7.84
C SER A 113 10.74 -11.06 8.66
N ILE A 114 10.05 -12.20 8.52
CA ILE A 114 10.44 -13.46 9.17
C ILE A 114 11.70 -14.06 8.52
N ALA A 115 11.83 -13.98 7.20
CA ALA A 115 13.00 -14.50 6.48
C ALA A 115 14.28 -13.68 6.71
N GLN A 116 14.17 -12.47 7.27
CA GLN A 116 15.32 -11.63 7.65
C GLN A 116 15.77 -11.86 9.11
N TYR A 117 15.05 -12.69 9.88
CA TYR A 117 15.45 -13.21 11.19
C TYR A 117 16.27 -14.50 11.04
#